data_AF-A0A7S4R893-F1
#
_entry.id   AF-A0A7S4R893-F1
#
_cell.length_a   1.000
_cell.length_b   1.000
_cell.length_c   1.000
_cell.angle_alpha   90.00
_cell.angle_beta   90.00
_cell.angle_gamma   90.00
#
_symmetry.space_group_name_H-M   'P 1'
#
loop_
_entity.id
_entity.type
_entity.pdbx_description
1 polymer ?
#
loop_
_entity_poly.entity_id
_entity_poly.type
_entity_poly.pdbx_seq_one_letter_code
_entity_poly.pdbx_strand_id
1 'polypeptide(L)'
;MAQNRRIDVIFNPRIGSFNVKMFLSLIQADGYNPLSVESVTFTIKDKQICDDIAAEAIGRAEKAQAQREALSNILHQGPFRPGQLFELMKEQLITPLVDRHTFINRVAAAADVSPMGIYKTGFWSDHWTYIMDLLESYLLIHPDGEEHLLFDQLLPYFFSPASVRPRSEKYVLSLNVNGDG
;
A
#
# COMPACT_ATOMS: atom_id res chain seq x y z
N MET A 1 6.54 1.74 12.48
CA MET A 1 5.40 2.38 11.78
C MET A 1 4.07 1.79 12.21
N ALA A 2 3.87 0.47 12.18
CA ALA A 2 2.63 -0.19 12.61
C ALA A 2 2.16 0.26 14.00
N GLN A 3 3.07 0.33 14.98
CA GLN A 3 2.79 0.81 16.32
C GLN A 3 2.09 2.18 16.32
N ASN A 4 2.54 3.18 15.54
CA ASN A 4 1.92 4.50 15.52
C ASN A 4 0.52 4.49 14.88
N ARG A 5 0.26 3.53 13.97
CA ARG A 5 -0.98 3.44 13.20
C ARG A 5 -2.06 2.58 13.86
N ARG A 6 -1.75 1.91 14.98
CA ARG A 6 -2.70 1.04 15.71
C ARG A 6 -3.99 1.75 16.12
N ILE A 7 -3.88 3.03 16.48
CA ILE A 7 -4.99 3.86 16.94
C ILE A 7 -5.72 4.62 15.81
N ASP A 8 -5.25 4.53 14.57
CA ASP A 8 -5.79 5.36 13.47
C ASP A 8 -7.29 5.15 13.26
N VAL A 9 -7.76 3.90 13.29
CA VAL A 9 -9.18 3.56 13.11
C VAL A 9 -10.04 4.07 14.27
N ILE A 10 -9.47 4.24 15.46
CA ILE A 10 -10.16 4.80 16.62
C ILE A 10 -10.40 6.30 16.41
N PHE A 11 -9.39 7.02 15.92
CA PHE A 11 -9.50 8.47 15.66
C PHE A 11 -10.23 8.79 14.34
N ASN A 12 -10.14 7.90 13.35
CA ASN A 12 -10.78 8.05 12.06
C ASN A 12 -11.36 6.70 11.59
N PRO A 13 -12.58 6.34 12.05
CA PRO A 13 -13.24 5.07 11.72
C PRO A 13 -13.40 4.80 10.22
N ARG A 14 -13.41 5.85 9.38
CA ARG A 14 -13.52 5.76 7.92
C ARG A 14 -12.31 5.09 7.25
N ILE A 15 -11.18 4.97 7.95
CA ILE A 15 -10.02 4.19 7.48
C ILE A 15 -10.38 2.70 7.37
N GLY A 16 -11.32 2.22 8.18
CA GLY A 16 -11.77 0.83 8.16
C GLY A 16 -10.60 -0.15 8.29
N SER A 17 -10.60 -1.19 7.46
CA SER A 17 -9.57 -2.24 7.45
C SER A 17 -8.32 -1.90 6.64
N PHE A 18 -8.20 -0.67 6.10
CA PHE A 18 -7.09 -0.28 5.22
C PHE A 18 -5.71 -0.59 5.82
N ASN A 19 -5.45 -0.14 7.06
CA ASN A 19 -4.15 -0.36 7.69
C ASN A 19 -3.89 -1.86 7.91
N VAL A 20 -4.90 -2.62 8.39
CA VAL A 20 -4.76 -4.07 8.60
C VAL A 20 -4.37 -4.77 7.30
N LYS A 21 -5.12 -4.51 6.21
CA LYS A 21 -4.85 -5.08 4.89
C LYS A 21 -3.47 -4.68 4.37
N MET A 22 -3.09 -3.41 4.53
CA MET A 22 -1.79 -2.91 4.09
C MET A 22 -0.63 -3.63 4.78
N PHE A 23 -0.69 -3.79 6.11
CA PHE A 23 0.40 -4.46 6.86
C PHE A 23 0.42 -5.97 6.65
N LEU A 24 -0.75 -6.64 6.59
CA LEU A 24 -0.84 -8.06 6.26
C LEU A 24 -0.31 -8.36 4.86
N SER A 25 -0.57 -7.48 3.89
CA SER A 25 -0.05 -7.60 2.52
C SER A 25 1.48 -7.52 2.43
N LEU A 26 2.13 -7.03 3.48
CA LEU A 26 3.59 -6.93 3.55
C LEU A 26 4.24 -8.14 4.24
N ILE A 27 3.45 -9.14 4.66
CA ILE A 27 3.97 -10.41 5.17
C ILE A 27 4.43 -11.28 3.99
N GLN A 28 5.57 -11.92 4.14
CA GLN A 28 6.16 -12.87 3.21
C GLN A 28 5.57 -14.25 3.41
N ALA A 29 5.74 -15.13 2.43
CA ALA A 29 5.29 -16.52 2.54
C ALA A 29 5.94 -17.31 3.70
N ASP A 30 7.10 -16.87 4.21
CA ASP A 30 7.77 -17.45 5.38
C ASP A 30 7.38 -16.80 6.72
N GLY A 31 6.41 -15.88 6.71
CA GLY A 31 5.84 -15.24 7.90
C GLY A 31 6.56 -13.97 8.37
N TYR A 32 7.67 -13.59 7.74
CA TYR A 32 8.39 -12.35 8.07
C TYR A 32 7.92 -11.15 7.22
N ASN A 33 8.29 -9.93 7.58
CA ASN A 33 7.88 -8.71 6.87
C ASN A 33 9.07 -7.72 6.74
N PRO A 34 9.05 -6.78 5.78
CA PRO A 34 10.14 -5.83 5.61
C PRO A 34 10.23 -4.85 6.80
N LEU A 35 11.45 -4.38 7.09
CA LEU A 35 11.70 -3.38 8.13
C LEU A 35 11.27 -1.95 7.71
N SER A 36 11.10 -1.70 6.40
CA SER A 36 10.65 -0.41 5.87
C SER A 36 9.31 -0.58 5.18
N VAL A 37 8.34 0.24 5.60
CA VAL A 37 7.06 0.39 4.92
C VAL A 37 7.07 1.76 4.23
N GLU A 38 6.80 1.75 2.94
CA GLU A 38 6.82 2.93 2.09
C GLU A 38 5.40 3.45 1.82
N SER A 39 5.31 4.67 1.31
CA SER A 39 4.03 5.19 0.80
C SER A 39 3.49 4.29 -0.30
N VAL A 40 2.18 3.98 -0.20
CA VAL A 40 1.44 3.19 -1.19
C VAL A 40 1.54 3.81 -2.59
N THR A 41 1.36 2.96 -3.59
CA THR A 41 1.21 3.38 -4.98
C THR A 41 -0.23 3.17 -5.43
N PHE A 42 -0.63 4.00 -6.39
CA PHE A 42 -1.93 3.93 -7.05
C PHE A 42 -1.72 3.45 -8.48
N THR A 43 -2.66 2.66 -9.01
CA THR A 43 -2.62 2.21 -10.40
C THR A 43 -4.03 2.20 -10.97
N ILE A 44 -4.21 2.71 -12.18
CA ILE A 44 -5.46 2.60 -12.93
C ILE A 44 -5.19 1.76 -14.17
N LYS A 45 -5.69 0.53 -14.16
CA LYS A 45 -5.45 -0.44 -15.25
C LYS A 45 -6.34 -0.19 -16.46
N ASP A 46 -7.55 0.32 -16.25
CA ASP A 46 -8.48 0.57 -17.34
C ASP A 46 -8.17 1.93 -17.98
N LYS A 47 -7.71 1.91 -19.23
CA LYS A 47 -7.41 3.11 -20.00
C LYS A 47 -8.65 3.99 -20.21
N GLN A 48 -9.84 3.40 -20.36
CA GLN A 48 -11.07 4.16 -20.54
C GLN A 48 -11.37 5.00 -19.29
N ILE A 49 -11.14 4.45 -18.10
CA ILE A 49 -11.28 5.19 -16.84
C ILE A 49 -10.29 6.37 -16.78
N CYS A 50 -9.05 6.17 -17.21
CA CYS A 50 -8.07 7.26 -17.31
C CYS A 50 -8.52 8.36 -18.29
N ASP A 51 -9.08 7.97 -19.43
CA ASP A 51 -9.62 8.90 -20.44
C ASP A 51 -10.81 9.70 -19.90
N ASP A 52 -11.71 9.05 -19.16
CA ASP A 52 -12.86 9.69 -18.55
C ASP A 52 -12.42 10.70 -17.47
N ILE A 53 -11.50 10.31 -16.58
CA ILE A 53 -10.93 11.22 -15.57
C ILE A 53 -10.25 12.41 -16.24
N ALA A 54 -9.49 12.19 -17.31
CA ALA A 54 -8.82 13.27 -18.03
C ALA A 54 -9.83 14.20 -18.73
N ALA A 55 -10.90 13.65 -19.30
CA ALA A 55 -11.97 14.43 -19.91
C ALA A 55 -12.76 15.25 -18.88
N GLU A 56 -13.03 14.69 -17.71
CA GLU A 56 -13.65 15.39 -16.57
C GLU A 56 -12.75 16.53 -16.06
N ALA A 57 -11.45 16.27 -15.93
CA ALA A 57 -10.50 17.23 -15.35
C ALA A 57 -10.12 18.37 -16.30
N ILE A 58 -9.96 18.10 -17.60
CA ILE A 58 -9.44 19.08 -18.59
C ILE A 58 -10.55 19.63 -19.50
N GLY A 59 -11.68 18.92 -19.61
CA GLY A 59 -12.77 19.24 -20.52
C GLY A 59 -12.62 18.63 -21.92
N ARG A 60 -13.66 18.78 -22.75
CA ARG A 60 -13.79 18.17 -24.08
C ARG A 60 -13.54 19.11 -25.25
N ALA A 61 -13.08 20.33 -24.99
CA ALA A 61 -12.74 21.27 -26.07
C ALA A 61 -11.57 20.74 -26.91
N GLU A 62 -11.55 21.07 -28.20
CA GLU A 62 -10.51 20.65 -29.15
C GLU A 62 -9.12 21.14 -28.73
N LYS A 63 -9.01 22.42 -28.32
CA LYS A 63 -7.77 23.02 -27.79
C LYS A 63 -7.18 22.30 -26.55
N ALA A 64 -8.00 21.52 -25.86
CA ALA A 64 -7.62 20.79 -24.64
C ALA A 64 -7.18 19.34 -24.95
N GLN A 65 -7.23 18.91 -26.21
CA GLN A 65 -6.96 17.52 -26.59
C GLN A 65 -5.58 17.03 -26.14
N ALA A 66 -4.53 17.79 -26.42
CA ALA A 66 -3.17 17.42 -26.06
C ALA A 66 -2.99 17.25 -24.53
N GLN A 67 -3.54 18.16 -23.71
CA GLN A 67 -3.47 18.06 -22.25
C GLN A 67 -4.29 16.87 -21.71
N ARG A 68 -5.44 16.58 -22.33
CA ARG A 68 -6.29 15.45 -21.97
C ARG A 68 -5.60 14.11 -22.27
N GLU A 69 -5.00 13.98 -23.46
CA GLU A 69 -4.22 12.80 -23.84
C GLU A 69 -3.00 12.62 -22.92
N ALA A 70 -2.28 13.70 -22.64
CA ALA A 70 -1.15 13.72 -21.72
C ALA A 70 -1.53 13.24 -20.31
N LEU A 71 -2.62 13.78 -19.73
CA LEU A 71 -3.09 13.38 -18.40
C LEU A 71 -3.51 11.91 -18.36
N SER A 72 -4.27 11.47 -19.37
CA SER A 72 -4.69 10.08 -19.48
C SER A 72 -3.49 9.12 -19.56
N ASN A 73 -2.45 9.50 -20.31
CA ASN A 73 -1.22 8.73 -20.40
C ASN A 73 -0.47 8.69 -19.06
N ILE A 74 -0.35 9.82 -18.34
CA ILE A 74 0.26 9.84 -17.00
C ILE A 74 -0.46 8.87 -16.05
N LEU A 75 -1.79 8.89 -16.05
CA LEU A 75 -2.61 8.04 -15.17
C LEU A 75 -2.48 6.53 -15.51
N HIS A 76 -2.28 6.20 -16.80
CA HIS A 76 -2.21 4.82 -17.26
C HIS A 76 -0.79 4.24 -17.35
N GLN A 77 0.26 5.07 -17.26
CA GLN A 77 1.65 4.65 -17.48
C GLN A 77 2.14 3.57 -16.51
N GLY A 78 1.57 3.51 -15.31
CA GLY A 78 1.92 2.52 -14.29
C GLY A 78 1.67 3.04 -12.88
N PRO A 79 2.28 2.41 -11.86
CA PRO A 79 2.14 2.83 -10.48
C PRO A 79 2.64 4.26 -10.26
N PHE A 80 1.83 5.09 -9.61
CA PHE A 80 2.20 6.47 -9.29
C PHE A 80 1.90 6.80 -7.82
N ARG A 81 2.53 7.87 -7.34
CA ARG A 81 2.20 8.51 -6.06
C ARG A 81 1.50 9.85 -6.33
N PRO A 82 0.59 10.33 -5.45
CA PRO A 82 -0.08 11.61 -5.66
C PRO A 82 0.88 12.79 -5.92
N GLY A 83 1.99 12.86 -5.17
CA GLY A 83 3.00 13.90 -5.39
C GLY A 83 3.67 13.81 -6.77
N GLN A 84 3.99 12.59 -7.22
CA GLN A 84 4.56 12.35 -8.55
C GLN A 84 3.57 12.71 -9.66
N LEU A 85 2.29 12.36 -9.51
CA LEU A 85 1.23 12.74 -10.45
C LEU A 85 1.18 14.26 -10.62
N PHE A 86 1.16 15.02 -9.52
CA PHE A 86 1.12 16.48 -9.59
C PHE A 86 2.40 17.09 -10.18
N GLU A 87 3.57 16.53 -9.92
CA GLU A 87 4.80 17.02 -10.54
C GLU A 87 4.80 16.77 -12.05
N LEU A 88 4.40 15.57 -12.51
CA LEU A 88 4.29 15.26 -13.94
C LEU A 88 3.26 16.16 -14.65
N MET A 89 2.13 16.45 -14.01
CA MET A 89 1.14 17.38 -14.54
C MET A 89 1.72 18.78 -14.71
N LYS A 90 2.49 19.26 -13.73
CA LYS A 90 3.15 20.56 -13.76
C LYS A 90 4.23 20.63 -14.84
N GLU A 91 5.05 19.59 -14.97
CA GLU A 91 6.08 19.47 -16.02
C GLU A 91 5.48 19.51 -17.43
N GLN A 92 4.30 18.92 -17.60
CA GLN A 92 3.57 18.89 -18.88
C GLN A 92 2.58 20.07 -19.05
N LEU A 93 2.63 21.06 -18.15
CA LEU A 93 1.77 22.26 -18.18
C LEU A 93 0.26 21.93 -18.22
N ILE A 94 -0.13 20.82 -17.59
CA ILE A 94 -1.51 20.36 -17.48
C ILE A 94 -2.19 21.14 -16.35
N THR A 95 -3.26 21.85 -16.67
CA THR A 95 -4.03 22.63 -15.68
C THR A 95 -5.48 22.11 -15.62
N PRO A 96 -5.85 21.35 -14.57
CA PRO A 96 -7.22 20.93 -14.36
C PRO A 96 -8.19 22.12 -14.20
N LEU A 97 -9.40 21.96 -14.72
CA LEU A 97 -10.53 22.87 -14.50
C LEU A 97 -11.16 22.69 -13.11
N VAL A 98 -10.90 21.55 -12.47
CA VAL A 98 -11.35 21.22 -11.12
C VAL A 98 -10.25 21.50 -10.10
N ASP A 99 -10.63 21.73 -8.85
CA ASP A 99 -9.65 21.92 -7.79
C ASP A 99 -8.89 20.63 -7.47
N ARG A 100 -7.74 20.79 -6.80
CA ARG A 100 -6.82 19.71 -6.47
C ARG A 100 -7.47 18.59 -5.65
N HIS A 101 -8.35 18.91 -4.69
CA HIS A 101 -8.99 17.92 -3.83
C HIS A 101 -10.03 17.11 -4.60
N THR A 102 -10.85 17.77 -5.40
CA THR A 102 -11.82 17.10 -6.28
C THR A 102 -11.12 16.15 -7.25
N PHE A 103 -10.05 16.62 -7.89
CA PHE A 103 -9.27 15.81 -8.83
C PHE A 103 -8.66 14.56 -8.16
N ILE A 104 -7.94 14.74 -7.04
CA ILE A 104 -7.26 13.60 -6.42
C ILE A 104 -8.24 12.59 -5.82
N ASN A 105 -9.38 13.03 -5.30
CA ASN A 105 -10.42 12.13 -4.81
C ASN A 105 -10.99 11.28 -5.94
N ARG A 106 -11.22 11.89 -7.12
CA ARG A 106 -11.70 11.17 -8.31
C ARG A 106 -10.70 10.13 -8.82
N VAL A 107 -9.41 10.47 -8.82
CA VAL A 107 -8.32 9.55 -9.17
C VAL A 107 -8.21 8.41 -8.15
N ALA A 108 -8.19 8.73 -6.86
CA ALA A 108 -8.06 7.74 -5.78
C ALA A 108 -9.24 6.77 -5.74
N ALA A 109 -10.45 7.24 -6.02
CA ALA A 109 -11.65 6.39 -6.10
C ALA A 109 -11.61 5.37 -7.25
N ALA A 110 -10.84 5.66 -8.31
CA ALA A 110 -10.72 4.81 -9.49
C ALA A 110 -9.49 3.90 -9.48
N ALA A 111 -8.56 4.11 -8.54
CA ALA A 111 -7.28 3.45 -8.53
C ALA A 111 -7.25 2.25 -7.58
N ASP A 112 -6.58 1.20 -8.03
CA ASP A 112 -6.12 0.13 -7.15
C ASP A 112 -4.98 0.67 -6.28
N VAL A 113 -4.98 0.32 -4.98
CA VAL A 113 -3.92 0.70 -4.05
C VAL A 113 -3.01 -0.48 -3.77
N SER A 114 -1.71 -0.30 -3.96
CA SER A 114 -0.69 -1.32 -3.69
C SER A 114 0.20 -0.93 -2.50
N PRO A 115 0.26 -1.77 -1.45
CA PRO A 115 1.22 -1.62 -0.36
C PRO A 115 2.65 -1.71 -0.87
N MET A 116 3.55 -0.88 -0.33
CA MET A 116 4.95 -0.87 -0.71
C MET A 116 5.83 -1.07 0.52
N GLY A 117 6.84 -1.93 0.38
CA GLY A 117 7.85 -2.18 1.40
C GLY A 117 9.22 -2.36 0.77
N ILE A 118 10.27 -2.09 1.55
CA ILE A 118 11.66 -2.29 1.11
C ILE A 118 12.36 -3.18 2.13
N TYR A 119 12.92 -4.28 1.64
CA TYR A 119 13.84 -5.08 2.43
C TYR A 119 15.12 -4.27 2.70
N LYS A 120 15.54 -4.24 3.96
CA LYS A 120 16.81 -3.62 4.39
C LYS A 120 17.76 -4.70 4.90
N THR A 121 17.56 -5.16 6.14
CA THR A 121 18.43 -6.17 6.78
C THR A 121 17.64 -7.04 7.74
N GLY A 122 17.72 -8.37 7.59
CA GLY A 122 17.14 -9.31 8.54
C GLY A 122 15.63 -9.10 8.78
N PHE A 123 15.13 -9.73 9.85
CA PHE A 123 13.72 -9.67 10.23
C PHE A 123 13.58 -9.65 11.76
N TRP A 124 12.54 -9.01 12.26
CA TRP A 124 12.22 -8.95 13.68
C TRP A 124 10.96 -9.75 13.96
N SER A 125 11.01 -10.62 14.97
CA SER A 125 9.93 -11.56 15.26
C SER A 125 8.76 -10.92 16.03
N ASP A 126 8.99 -9.80 16.72
CA ASP A 126 7.96 -9.10 17.51
C ASP A 126 6.96 -8.31 16.64
N HIS A 127 7.22 -8.17 15.32
CA HIS A 127 6.35 -7.45 14.41
C HIS A 127 4.91 -7.97 14.35
N TRP A 128 4.72 -9.27 14.61
CA TRP A 128 3.40 -9.89 14.67
C TRP A 128 2.48 -9.23 15.71
N THR A 129 3.01 -8.80 16.86
CA THR A 129 2.21 -8.16 17.92
C THR A 129 1.53 -6.90 17.42
N TYR A 130 2.21 -6.08 16.61
CA TYR A 130 1.60 -4.86 16.07
C TYR A 130 0.51 -5.13 15.02
N ILE A 131 0.56 -6.28 14.34
CA ILE A 131 -0.50 -6.70 13.43
C ILE A 131 -1.74 -7.10 14.22
N MET A 132 -1.56 -7.80 15.35
CA MET A 132 -2.66 -8.14 16.26
C MET A 132 -3.30 -6.87 16.84
N ASP A 133 -2.50 -5.89 17.29
CA ASP A 133 -3.01 -4.60 17.78
C ASP A 133 -3.90 -3.89 16.73
N LEU A 134 -3.51 -3.95 15.46
CA LEU A 134 -4.27 -3.36 14.35
C LEU A 134 -5.59 -4.08 14.13
N LEU A 135 -5.60 -5.42 14.20
CA LEU A 135 -6.81 -6.23 14.08
C LEU A 135 -7.77 -5.96 15.24
N GLU A 136 -7.27 -5.98 16.48
CA GLU A 136 -8.06 -5.69 17.68
C GLU A 136 -8.67 -4.29 17.61
N SER A 137 -7.88 -3.29 17.22
CA SER A 137 -8.37 -1.91 17.08
C SER A 137 -9.43 -1.79 15.99
N TYR A 138 -9.30 -2.55 14.89
CA TYR A 138 -10.32 -2.60 13.84
C TYR A 138 -11.62 -3.23 14.34
N LEU A 139 -11.55 -4.41 14.97
CA LEU A 139 -12.72 -5.15 15.44
C LEU A 139 -13.42 -4.44 16.61
N LEU A 140 -12.71 -3.62 17.38
CA LEU A 140 -13.33 -2.76 18.39
C LEU A 140 -14.31 -1.74 17.78
N ILE A 141 -14.01 -1.25 16.57
CA ILE A 141 -14.83 -0.24 15.87
C ILE A 141 -15.80 -0.90 14.88
N HIS A 142 -15.41 -2.01 14.26
CA HIS A 142 -16.13 -2.74 13.21
C HIS A 142 -16.28 -4.23 13.58
N PRO A 143 -17.04 -4.58 14.64
CA PRO A 143 -17.12 -5.94 15.16
C PRO A 143 -17.67 -6.95 14.14
N ASP A 144 -18.64 -6.54 13.32
CA ASP A 144 -19.24 -7.39 12.29
C ASP A 144 -18.34 -7.57 11.05
N GLY A 145 -17.19 -6.90 11.00
CA GLY A 145 -16.27 -6.90 9.87
C GLY A 145 -15.25 -8.05 9.86
N GLU A 146 -15.23 -8.90 10.89
CA GLU A 146 -14.21 -9.95 11.05
C GLU A 146 -14.21 -10.95 9.89
N GLU A 147 -15.36 -11.56 9.61
CA GLU A 147 -15.48 -12.58 8.56
C GLU A 147 -15.09 -12.00 7.19
N HIS A 148 -15.60 -10.81 6.88
CA HIS A 148 -15.27 -10.11 5.65
C HIS A 148 -13.78 -9.78 5.53
N LEU A 149 -13.15 -9.35 6.63
CA LEU A 149 -11.73 -9.04 6.65
C LEU A 149 -10.86 -10.29 6.43
N LEU A 150 -11.22 -11.41 7.06
CA LEU A 150 -10.40 -12.62 7.08
C LEU A 150 -10.59 -13.50 5.83
N PHE A 151 -11.81 -13.56 5.27
CA PHE A 151 -12.15 -14.59 4.29
C PHE A 151 -12.57 -14.05 2.91
N ASP A 152 -13.13 -12.83 2.84
CA ASP A 152 -13.68 -12.31 1.57
C ASP A 152 -12.65 -11.51 0.75
N GLN A 153 -11.43 -11.35 1.25
CA GLN A 153 -10.45 -10.43 0.69
C GLN A 153 -9.14 -11.14 0.38
N LEU A 154 -8.79 -11.15 -0.90
CA LEU A 154 -7.47 -11.62 -1.34
C LEU A 154 -6.43 -10.54 -1.04
N LEU A 155 -5.41 -10.91 -0.29
CA LEU A 155 -4.25 -10.05 -0.03
C LEU A 155 -3.03 -10.59 -0.79
N PRO A 156 -2.24 -9.71 -1.44
CA PRO A 156 -0.93 -10.12 -1.94
C PRO A 156 0.00 -10.43 -0.76
N TYR A 157 1.11 -11.10 -1.02
CA TYR A 157 2.19 -11.27 -0.05
C TYR A 157 3.44 -10.53 -0.55
N PHE A 158 4.28 -10.13 0.39
CA PHE A 158 5.52 -9.43 0.06
C PHE A 158 6.54 -10.39 -0.55
N PHE A 159 6.97 -10.10 -1.77
CA PHE A 159 8.06 -10.83 -2.41
C PHE A 159 9.40 -10.21 -2.03
N SER A 160 9.97 -10.69 -0.93
CA SER A 160 11.25 -10.23 -0.42
C SER A 160 12.42 -10.78 -1.25
N PRO A 161 13.49 -9.99 -1.49
CA PRO A 161 14.74 -10.49 -2.07
C PRO A 161 15.56 -11.37 -1.12
N ALA A 162 15.14 -11.47 0.15
CA ALA A 162 15.76 -12.31 1.17
C ALA A 162 14.72 -13.17 1.86
N SER A 163 15.10 -14.40 2.23
CA SER A 163 14.26 -15.32 3.00
C SER A 163 15.05 -15.94 4.15
N VAL A 164 14.34 -16.44 5.14
CA VAL A 164 14.99 -17.13 6.25
C VAL A 164 15.45 -18.52 5.83
N ARG A 165 16.72 -18.82 6.09
CA ARG A 165 17.31 -20.12 5.77
C ARG A 165 16.61 -21.27 6.51
N PRO A 166 16.60 -22.48 5.93
CA PRO A 166 16.11 -23.68 6.59
C PRO A 166 16.71 -23.88 7.97
N ARG A 167 15.96 -24.55 8.85
CA ARG A 167 16.41 -24.84 10.22
C ARG A 167 17.75 -25.58 10.26
N SER A 168 17.94 -26.54 9.35
CA SER A 168 19.16 -27.36 9.22
C SER A 168 20.43 -26.54 8.96
N GLU A 169 20.32 -25.35 8.37
CA GLU A 169 21.46 -24.49 8.06
C GLU A 169 21.77 -23.47 9.18
N LYS A 170 20.83 -23.29 10.13
CA LYS A 170 20.95 -22.30 11.22
C LYS A 170 21.30 -22.94 12.56
N TYR A 171 20.89 -24.18 12.78
CA TYR A 171 21.05 -24.86 14.05
C TYR A 171 22.40 -25.57 14.04
N VAL A 172 23.38 -24.98 14.72
CA VAL A 172 24.62 -25.65 15.08
C VAL A 172 24.48 -26.22 16.50
N LEU A 173 25.06 -27.39 16.74
CA LEU A 173 25.27 -27.84 18.12
C LEU A 173 26.25 -26.85 18.77
N SER A 174 25.76 -25.96 19.63
CA SER A 174 26.67 -25.27 20.53
C SER A 174 27.10 -26.26 21.58
N LEU A 175 28.39 -26.57 21.65
CA LEU A 175 28.97 -27.13 22.86
C LEU A 175 28.79 -26.07 23.94
N ASN A 176 27.75 -26.20 24.76
CA ASN A 176 27.74 -25.51 26.04
C ASN A 176 28.96 -26.06 26.79
N VAL A 177 29.98 -25.23 26.97
CA VAL A 177 31.09 -25.50 27.88
C VAL A 177 30.50 -25.44 29.28
N ASN A 178 29.84 -26.52 29.69
CA ASN A 178 29.84 -26.88 31.09
C ASN A 178 31.20 -27.52 31.29
N GLY A 179 32.09 -26.75 31.92
CA GLY A 179 33.36 -27.26 32.42
C GLY A 179 33.12 -28.57 33.17
N ASP A 180 33.99 -29.52 32.90
CA ASP A 180 34.32 -30.74 33.65
C ASP A 180 34.42 -31.95 32.69
N GLY A 181 35.65 -32.20 32.28
CA GLY A 181 36.13 -33.38 31.58
C GLY A 181 37.64 -33.45 31.69
#